data_AF-A0A484FCY7-F1
#
_entry.id   AF-A0A484FCY7-F1
#
_cell.length_a   1.000
_cell.length_b   1.000
_cell.length_c   1.000
_cell.angle_alpha   90.00
_cell.angle_beta   90.00
_cell.angle_gamma   90.00
#
_symmetry.space_group_name_H-M   'P 1'
#
loop_
_entity.id
_entity.type
_entity.pdbx_description
1 polymer ?
#
loop_
_entity_poly.entity_id
_entity_poly.type
_entity_poly.pdbx_seq_one_letter_code
_entity_poly.pdbx_strand_id
1 'polypeptide(L)'
;MGGRQDVLIATDRIQPWCSQQKKQVVVEIGAKTLSTAAFQCQNSFADAVTSPRLACEAAYVEALQNLLQSFNLWTGYIGVFAEGRASLDHRLRRHLPYHDMVLALLRLLHTQLHFINVSEDDSSDSDSEDSLEDGLNGIASGLDMTAKTIDELNRLAIRIRQSNTSSLDARRSSGDST
;
A
#
# COMPACT_ATOMS: atom_id res chain seq x y z
N MET A 1 -48.61 -36.09 42.78
CA MET A 1 -48.03 -37.26 42.12
C MET A 1 -47.75 -36.87 40.69
N GLY A 2 -46.50 -36.45 40.44
CA GLY A 2 -46.12 -35.60 39.31
C GLY A 2 -45.71 -36.39 38.07
N GLY A 3 -46.36 -36.05 36.97
CA GLY A 3 -45.80 -35.81 35.63
C GLY A 3 -44.66 -36.68 35.12
N ARG A 4 -45.02 -37.59 34.20
CA ARG A 4 -44.13 -38.14 33.17
C ARG A 4 -43.57 -36.99 32.32
N GLN A 5 -42.26 -36.96 32.12
CA GLN A 5 -41.64 -36.14 31.08
C GLN A 5 -40.99 -37.09 30.06
N ASP A 6 -41.52 -37.02 28.85
CA ASP A 6 -41.00 -37.63 27.63
C ASP A 6 -39.60 -37.10 27.32
N VAL A 7 -38.66 -38.02 27.15
CA VAL A 7 -37.32 -37.73 26.60
C VAL A 7 -37.46 -37.64 25.07
N LEU A 8 -37.62 -36.41 24.58
CA LEU A 8 -37.48 -36.09 23.16
C LEU A 8 -36.00 -35.87 22.85
N ILE A 9 -35.39 -36.85 22.18
CA ILE A 9 -34.09 -36.70 21.52
C ILE A 9 -34.31 -35.83 20.28
N ALA A 10 -34.00 -34.54 20.39
CA ALA A 10 -33.88 -33.65 19.26
C ALA A 10 -32.41 -33.61 18.80
N THR A 11 -32.05 -34.51 17.90
CA THR A 11 -30.90 -34.32 17.02
C THR A 11 -31.29 -33.30 15.95
N ASP A 12 -30.89 -32.04 16.09
CA ASP A 12 -30.96 -31.10 14.99
C ASP A 12 -29.66 -30.29 14.85
N ARG A 13 -28.94 -30.65 13.79
CA ARG A 13 -28.06 -29.83 12.95
C ARG A 13 -27.46 -28.58 13.60
N ILE A 14 -26.29 -28.74 14.19
CA ILE A 14 -25.28 -27.68 14.16
C ILE A 14 -24.80 -27.60 12.71
N GLN A 15 -25.40 -26.68 11.95
CA GLN A 15 -24.88 -26.30 10.64
C GLN A 15 -23.47 -25.71 10.82
N PRO A 16 -22.45 -26.20 10.10
CA PRO A 16 -21.14 -25.56 10.11
C PRO A 16 -21.30 -24.21 9.40
N TRP A 17 -21.21 -23.13 10.16
CA TRP A 17 -21.02 -21.78 9.66
C TRP A 17 -19.58 -21.65 9.11
N CYS A 18 -19.19 -22.53 8.19
CA CYS A 18 -17.94 -22.45 7.44
C CYS A 18 -18.24 -21.74 6.12
N SER A 19 -18.81 -20.54 6.24
CA SER A 19 -18.95 -19.57 5.15
C SER A 19 -18.52 -18.19 5.62
N GLN A 20 -17.59 -18.14 6.59
CA GLN A 20 -16.78 -16.95 6.80
C GLN A 20 -15.96 -16.78 5.53
N GLN A 21 -16.48 -15.89 4.69
CA GLN A 21 -15.81 -15.35 3.53
C GLN A 21 -14.34 -15.16 3.85
N LYS A 22 -13.47 -15.82 3.08
CA LYS A 22 -12.15 -15.30 2.78
C LYS A 22 -12.34 -13.97 2.07
N LYS A 23 -12.69 -12.92 2.81
CA LYS A 23 -12.34 -11.56 2.42
C LYS A 23 -10.84 -11.52 2.62
N GLN A 24 -10.12 -11.95 1.59
CA GLN A 24 -8.84 -11.35 1.29
C GLN A 24 -9.11 -9.84 1.33
N VAL A 25 -8.72 -9.20 2.43
CA VAL A 25 -8.80 -7.76 2.57
C VAL A 25 -7.72 -7.23 1.63
N VAL A 26 -8.06 -7.20 0.34
CA VAL A 26 -7.45 -6.22 -0.55
C VAL A 26 -7.83 -4.91 0.09
N VAL A 27 -6.86 -4.26 0.76
CA VAL A 27 -7.06 -2.94 1.32
C VAL A 27 -7.23 -2.03 0.11
N GLU A 28 -8.48 -1.92 -0.33
CA GLU A 28 -8.82 -1.22 -1.55
C GLU A 28 -8.64 0.26 -1.26
N ILE A 29 -7.55 0.83 -1.78
CA ILE A 29 -7.43 2.28 -1.88
C ILE A 29 -8.61 2.76 -2.73
N GLY A 30 -9.65 3.26 -2.07
CA GLY A 30 -10.79 3.94 -2.68
C GLY A 30 -10.43 5.31 -3.29
N ALA A 31 -9.14 5.66 -3.34
CA ALA A 31 -8.67 6.92 -3.89
C ALA A 31 -8.85 6.95 -5.41
N LYS A 32 -9.45 8.05 -5.88
CA LYS A 32 -9.59 8.39 -7.29
C LYS A 32 -8.49 9.32 -7.79
N THR A 33 -7.76 9.95 -6.86
CA THR A 33 -6.68 10.90 -7.15
C THR A 33 -5.35 10.37 -6.61
N LEU A 34 -4.26 10.80 -7.25
CA LEU A 34 -2.90 10.45 -6.87
C LEU A 34 -2.54 11.06 -5.52
N SER A 35 -2.99 12.28 -5.27
CA SER A 35 -2.85 12.96 -3.97
C SER A 35 -3.46 12.16 -2.82
N THR A 36 -4.70 11.66 -2.96
CA THR A 36 -5.33 10.87 -1.90
C THR A 36 -4.65 9.51 -1.71
N ALA A 37 -4.25 8.84 -2.80
CA ALA A 37 -3.54 7.56 -2.71
C ALA A 37 -2.17 7.71 -2.03
N ALA A 38 -1.42 8.77 -2.37
CA ALA A 38 -0.13 9.05 -1.75
C ALA A 38 -0.26 9.39 -0.27
N PHE A 39 -1.28 10.17 0.11
CA PHE A 39 -1.56 10.46 1.52
C PHE A 39 -1.86 9.18 2.32
N GLN A 40 -2.62 8.25 1.76
CA GLN A 40 -2.84 6.95 2.39
C GLN A 40 -1.54 6.17 2.58
N CYS A 41 -0.65 6.17 1.59
CA CYS A 41 0.67 5.56 1.74
C CYS A 41 1.50 6.20 2.86
N GLN A 42 1.45 7.54 3.02
CA GLN A 42 2.14 8.22 4.13
C GLN A 42 1.62 7.75 5.50
N ASN A 43 0.31 7.58 5.63
CA ASN A 43 -0.29 7.08 6.87
C ASN A 43 0.13 5.62 7.12
N SER A 44 0.09 4.76 6.09
CA SER A 44 0.54 3.37 6.24
C SER A 44 2.02 3.24 6.60
N PHE A 45 2.87 4.14 6.10
CA PHE A 45 4.27 4.22 6.55
C PHE A 45 4.35 4.61 8.03
N ALA A 46 3.59 5.61 8.47
CA ALA A 46 3.58 6.03 9.87
C ALA A 46 3.10 4.90 10.79
N ASP A 47 2.06 4.18 10.38
CA ASP A 47 1.55 3.01 11.09
C ASP A 47 2.61 1.89 11.15
N ALA A 48 3.26 1.57 10.02
CA ALA A 48 4.30 0.55 9.97
C ALA A 48 5.53 0.91 10.83
N VAL A 49 5.99 2.16 10.81
CA VAL A 49 7.14 2.62 11.61
C VAL A 49 6.85 2.58 13.11
N THR A 50 5.59 2.80 13.50
CA THR A 50 5.16 2.77 14.91
C THR A 50 4.65 1.39 15.35
N SER A 51 4.72 0.39 14.46
CA SER A 51 4.24 -0.95 14.73
C SER A 51 5.02 -1.62 15.87
N PRO A 52 4.35 -2.10 16.92
CA PRO A 52 5.00 -2.87 17.99
C PRO A 52 5.74 -4.10 17.48
N ARG A 53 5.30 -4.69 16.36
CA ARG A 53 5.94 -5.83 15.70
C ARG A 53 7.38 -5.54 15.30
N LEU A 54 7.65 -4.30 14.88
CA LEU A 54 8.97 -3.87 14.41
C LEU A 54 9.77 -3.15 15.50
N ALA A 55 9.15 -2.80 16.63
CA ALA A 55 9.79 -2.00 17.68
C ALA A 55 11.04 -2.66 18.29
N CYS A 56 11.12 -4.00 18.27
CA CYS A 56 12.30 -4.74 18.72
C CYS A 56 13.41 -4.84 17.65
N GLU A 57 13.09 -4.57 16.38
CA GLU A 57 14.00 -4.68 15.24
C GLU A 57 14.38 -3.29 14.71
N ALA A 58 15.32 -2.64 15.40
CA ALA A 58 15.76 -1.28 15.08
C ALA A 58 16.18 -1.11 13.61
N ALA A 59 16.79 -2.14 13.01
CA ALA A 59 17.20 -2.12 11.61
C ALA A 59 16.01 -2.03 10.63
N TYR A 60 14.89 -2.71 10.91
CA TYR A 60 13.69 -2.63 10.07
C TYR A 60 12.96 -1.31 10.24
N VAL A 61 12.92 -0.77 11.45
CA VAL A 61 12.38 0.56 11.72
C VAL A 61 13.19 1.62 10.96
N GLU A 62 14.52 1.56 11.03
CA GLU A 62 15.41 2.46 10.29
C GLU A 62 15.21 2.33 8.77
N ALA A 63 15.13 1.10 8.25
CA ALA A 63 14.86 0.86 6.83
C ALA A 63 13.52 1.48 6.39
N LEU A 64 12.44 1.30 7.16
CA LEU A 64 11.14 1.93 6.86
C LEU A 64 11.20 3.46 6.90
N GLN A 65 11.92 4.04 7.86
CA GLN A 65 12.10 5.49 7.94
C GLN A 65 12.84 6.03 6.71
N ASN A 66 13.88 5.33 6.25
CA ASN A 66 14.61 5.69 5.04
C ASN A 66 13.72 5.58 3.77
N LEU A 67 12.86 4.56 3.71
CA LEU A 67 11.88 4.41 2.63
C LEU A 67 10.80 5.50 2.67
N LEU A 68 10.28 5.85 3.85
CA LEU A 68 9.34 6.97 4.03
C LEU A 68 9.98 8.30 3.60
N GLN A 69 11.25 8.54 3.97
CA GLN A 69 11.95 9.74 3.55
C GLN A 69 12.08 9.79 2.01
N SER A 70 12.49 8.68 1.40
CA SER A 70 12.59 8.53 -0.06
C SER A 70 11.24 8.79 -0.75
N PHE A 71 10.16 8.24 -0.20
CA PHE A 71 8.80 8.45 -0.69
C PHE A 71 8.38 9.92 -0.57
N ASN A 72 8.65 10.57 0.56
CA ASN A 72 8.36 11.99 0.75
C ASN A 72 9.13 12.88 -0.22
N LEU A 73 10.42 12.59 -0.47
CA LEU A 73 11.20 13.26 -1.50
C LEU A 73 10.57 13.09 -2.88
N TRP A 74 10.12 11.88 -3.23
CA TRP A 74 9.40 11.64 -4.48
C TRP A 74 8.12 12.48 -4.58
N THR A 75 7.28 12.50 -3.53
CA THR A 75 6.01 13.25 -3.55
C THR A 75 6.24 14.75 -3.76
N GLY A 76 7.28 15.32 -3.14
CA GLY A 76 7.68 16.72 -3.33
C GLY A 76 8.28 16.95 -4.71
N TYR A 77 9.16 16.06 -5.17
CA TYR A 77 9.79 16.15 -6.48
C TYR A 77 8.75 16.16 -7.62
N ILE A 78 7.76 15.27 -7.60
CA ILE A 78 6.76 15.27 -8.66
C ILE A 78 5.59 16.23 -8.40
N GLY A 79 5.49 16.81 -7.20
CA GLY A 79 4.41 17.75 -6.85
C GLY A 79 3.06 17.04 -6.68
N VAL A 80 3.04 15.89 -6.02
CA VAL A 80 1.80 15.16 -5.72
C VAL A 80 0.81 16.03 -4.93
N PHE A 81 1.32 16.70 -3.90
CA PHE A 81 0.53 17.57 -3.02
C PHE A 81 0.58 19.05 -3.41
N ALA A 82 1.11 19.38 -4.58
CA ALA A 82 1.08 20.75 -5.07
C ALA A 82 -0.35 21.16 -5.45
N GLU A 83 -0.63 22.45 -5.48
CA GLU A 83 -1.96 22.97 -5.80
C GLU A 83 -2.13 23.29 -7.29
N GLY A 84 -3.39 23.33 -7.74
CA GLY A 84 -3.77 23.84 -9.06
C GLY A 84 -3.05 23.15 -10.21
N ARG A 85 -2.37 23.93 -11.06
CA ARG A 85 -1.69 23.42 -12.26
C ARG A 85 -0.37 22.71 -11.96
N ALA A 86 0.19 22.92 -10.78
CA ALA A 86 1.42 22.28 -10.35
C ALA A 86 1.18 20.86 -9.82
N SER A 87 -0.05 20.56 -9.40
CA SER A 87 -0.43 19.24 -8.89
C SER A 87 -0.23 18.14 -9.94
N LEU A 88 0.24 16.98 -9.48
CA LEU A 88 0.42 15.82 -10.37
C LEU A 88 -0.91 15.38 -10.99
N ASP A 89 -1.98 15.38 -10.21
CA ASP A 89 -3.35 15.09 -10.68
C ASP A 89 -3.73 15.99 -11.86
N HIS A 90 -3.50 17.30 -11.77
CA HIS A 90 -3.82 18.23 -12.85
C HIS A 90 -2.94 18.02 -14.07
N ARG A 91 -1.65 17.75 -13.87
CA ARG A 91 -0.68 17.53 -14.95
C ARG A 91 -1.01 16.26 -15.75
N LEU A 92 -1.48 15.22 -15.09
CA LEU A 92 -1.79 13.93 -15.72
C LEU A 92 -3.26 13.77 -16.13
N ARG A 93 -4.13 14.75 -15.87
CA ARG A 93 -5.57 14.69 -16.26
C ARG A 93 -5.84 14.41 -17.75
N ARG A 94 -4.88 14.71 -18.63
CA ARG A 94 -4.95 14.43 -20.09
C ARG A 94 -4.02 13.30 -20.54
N HIS A 95 -3.28 12.71 -19.61
CA HIS A 95 -2.32 11.64 -19.82
C HIS A 95 -2.67 10.46 -18.89
N LEU A 96 -3.89 9.93 -19.06
CA LEU A 96 -4.46 8.87 -18.22
C LEU A 96 -3.56 7.63 -18.07
N PRO A 97 -2.81 7.16 -19.09
CA PRO A 97 -1.93 6.01 -18.90
C PRO A 97 -0.87 6.22 -17.80
N TYR A 98 -0.27 7.41 -17.72
CA TYR A 98 0.69 7.71 -16.66
C TYR A 98 0.01 7.87 -15.30
N HIS A 99 -1.19 8.45 -15.28
CA HIS A 99 -1.99 8.55 -14.06
C HIS A 99 -2.27 7.15 -13.49
N ASP A 100 -2.75 6.23 -14.33
CA ASP A 100 -3.15 4.89 -13.90
C ASP A 100 -1.95 4.05 -13.46
N MET A 101 -0.80 4.19 -14.13
CA MET A 101 0.45 3.55 -13.70
C MET A 101 0.91 4.03 -12.32
N VAL A 102 0.91 5.35 -12.08
CA VAL A 102 1.30 5.90 -10.78
C VAL A 102 0.31 5.46 -9.70
N LEU A 103 -0.99 5.49 -9.99
CA LEU A 103 -2.02 5.04 -9.06
C LEU A 103 -1.89 3.56 -8.71
N ALA A 104 -1.59 2.70 -9.70
CA ALA A 104 -1.37 1.28 -9.48
C ALA A 104 -0.15 1.03 -8.58
N LEU A 105 0.94 1.76 -8.77
CA LEU A 105 2.12 1.65 -7.91
C LEU A 105 1.88 2.15 -6.48
N LEU A 106 1.11 3.24 -6.31
CA LEU A 106 0.71 3.70 -4.98
C LEU A 106 -0.17 2.66 -4.26
N ARG A 107 -1.08 2.00 -4.99
CA ARG A 107 -1.89 0.89 -4.47
C ARG A 107 -1.05 -0.31 -4.05
N LEU A 108 -0.08 -0.66 -4.88
CA LEU A 108 0.86 -1.74 -4.59
C LEU A 108 1.67 -1.41 -3.33
N LEU A 109 2.22 -0.19 -3.24
CA LEU A 109 3.00 0.28 -2.10
C LEU A 109 2.20 0.19 -0.80
N HIS A 110 0.96 0.67 -0.80
CA HIS A 110 0.07 0.57 0.36
C HIS A 110 -0.20 -0.88 0.79
N THR A 111 -0.39 -1.78 -0.18
CA THR A 111 -0.61 -3.20 0.10
C THR A 111 0.62 -3.84 0.75
N GLN A 112 1.81 -3.49 0.25
CA GLN A 112 3.09 -3.95 0.81
C GLN A 112 3.29 -3.44 2.24
N LEU A 113 2.97 -2.17 2.51
CA LEU A 113 3.06 -1.59 3.85
C LEU A 113 2.07 -2.23 4.82
N HIS A 114 0.86 -2.53 4.37
CA HIS A 114 -0.11 -3.27 5.16
C HIS A 114 0.39 -4.68 5.50
N PHE A 115 0.99 -5.40 4.54
CA PHE A 115 1.57 -6.72 4.78
C PHE A 115 2.69 -6.68 5.84
N ILE A 116 3.55 -5.65 5.80
CA ILE A 116 4.59 -5.45 6.82
C ILE A 116 3.98 -5.21 8.21
N ASN A 117 2.82 -4.54 8.29
CA ASN A 117 2.21 -4.11 9.54
C ASN A 117 1.26 -5.16 10.19
N VAL A 118 0.59 -6.01 9.41
CA VAL A 118 -0.36 -6.99 9.96
C VAL A 118 0.38 -8.05 10.77
N SER A 119 0.01 -8.23 12.03
CA SER A 119 0.41 -9.36 12.86
C SER A 119 -0.35 -10.62 12.45
N GLU A 120 0.36 -11.73 12.22
CA GLU A 120 -0.26 -13.06 12.09
C GLU A 120 -0.70 -13.54 13.47
N ASP A 121 -1.78 -12.97 14.01
CA ASP A 121 -2.26 -13.30 15.37
C ASP A 121 -3.42 -14.32 15.36
N ASP A 122 -3.64 -15.03 14.25
CA ASP A 122 -4.78 -15.95 14.08
C ASP A 122 -4.40 -17.42 13.75
N SER A 123 -3.17 -17.85 13.99
CA SER A 123 -2.85 -19.29 14.06
C SER A 123 -2.46 -19.69 15.47
N SER A 124 -3.49 -19.93 16.29
CA SER A 124 -3.36 -20.79 17.47
C SER A 124 -2.81 -22.15 17.05
N ASP A 125 -1.86 -22.63 17.84
CA ASP A 125 -1.30 -23.98 17.91
C ASP A 125 -0.18 -24.31 16.92
N SER A 126 1.05 -23.83 17.20
CA SER A 126 2.23 -24.70 17.17
C SER A 126 3.46 -24.03 17.81
N ASP A 127 3.92 -24.57 18.93
CA ASP A 127 5.20 -24.23 19.57
C ASP A 127 6.38 -24.66 18.67
N SER A 128 6.77 -23.83 17.70
CA SER A 128 7.91 -24.10 16.82
C SER A 128 8.70 -22.83 16.56
N GLU A 129 9.96 -22.86 16.99
CA GLU A 129 10.98 -21.79 16.85
C GLU A 129 11.20 -21.37 15.37
N ASP A 130 10.72 -22.19 14.42
CA ASP A 130 10.77 -22.02 12.96
C ASP A 130 9.82 -20.91 12.44
N SER A 131 8.76 -20.56 13.18
CA SER A 131 7.79 -19.53 12.77
C SER A 131 8.32 -18.09 12.91
N LEU A 132 9.35 -17.87 13.73
CA LEU A 132 9.94 -16.55 13.93
C LEU A 132 10.81 -16.13 12.74
N GLU A 133 11.58 -17.06 12.16
CA GLU A 133 12.42 -16.81 11.00
C GLU A 133 11.59 -16.55 9.73
N ASP A 134 10.47 -17.26 9.55
CA ASP A 134 9.56 -17.04 8.41
C ASP A 134 8.91 -15.65 8.46
N GLY A 135 8.50 -15.20 9.66
CA GLY A 135 7.95 -13.87 9.87
C GLY A 135 8.94 -12.73 9.61
N LEU A 136 10.20 -12.88 10.01
CA LEU A 136 11.27 -11.90 9.74
C LEU A 136 11.65 -11.87 8.26
N ASN A 137 11.72 -13.04 7.61
CA ASN A 137 11.97 -13.14 6.18
C ASN A 137 10.82 -12.51 5.36
N GLY A 138 9.58 -12.64 5.83
CA GLY A 138 8.41 -11.95 5.29
C GLY A 138 8.53 -10.42 5.37
N ILE A 139 8.96 -9.88 6.51
CA ILE A 139 9.19 -8.43 6.68
C ILE A 139 10.31 -7.95 5.75
N ALA A 140 11.45 -8.64 5.74
CA ALA A 140 12.58 -8.29 4.88
C ALA A 140 12.19 -8.29 3.39
N SER A 141 11.41 -9.27 2.95
CA SER A 141 10.83 -9.31 1.60
C SER A 141 9.88 -8.14 1.35
N GLY A 142 9.03 -7.82 2.32
CA GLY A 142 8.15 -6.64 2.28
C GLY A 142 8.92 -5.33 2.08
N LEU A 143 10.03 -5.15 2.80
CA LEU A 143 10.88 -3.97 2.68
C LEU A 143 11.56 -3.87 1.31
N ASP A 144 12.09 -4.97 0.79
CA ASP A 144 12.70 -5.03 -0.55
C ASP A 144 11.66 -4.72 -1.65
N MET A 145 10.45 -5.29 -1.53
CA MET A 145 9.35 -4.99 -2.44
C MET A 145 8.94 -3.51 -2.39
N THR A 146 8.85 -2.94 -1.19
CA THR A 146 8.54 -1.51 -0.97
C THR A 146 9.61 -0.61 -1.61
N ALA A 147 10.89 -0.95 -1.44
CA ALA A 147 12.01 -0.23 -2.04
C ALA A 147 11.93 -0.23 -3.58
N LYS A 148 11.71 -1.40 -4.19
CA LYS A 148 11.56 -1.54 -5.64
C LYS A 148 10.37 -0.73 -6.19
N THR A 149 9.26 -0.70 -5.47
CA THR A 149 8.09 0.11 -5.85
C THR A 149 8.41 1.61 -5.83
N ILE A 150 9.14 2.09 -4.81
CA ILE A 150 9.59 3.49 -4.74
C ILE A 150 10.55 3.82 -5.90
N ASP A 151 11.46 2.92 -6.25
CA ASP A 151 12.36 3.11 -7.40
C ASP A 151 11.60 3.24 -8.72
N GLU A 152 10.56 2.44 -8.93
CA GLU A 152 9.74 2.56 -10.13
C GLU A 152 8.92 3.86 -10.15
N LEU A 153 8.42 4.31 -9.00
CA LEU A 153 7.80 5.64 -8.86
C LEU A 153 8.78 6.76 -9.23
N ASN A 154 10.04 6.67 -8.81
CA ASN A 154 11.11 7.61 -9.16
C ASN A 154 11.39 7.61 -10.68
N ARG A 155 11.48 6.43 -11.29
CA ARG A 155 11.68 6.30 -12.75
C ARG A 155 10.52 6.91 -13.54
N LEU A 156 9.28 6.63 -13.14
CA LEU A 156 8.10 7.26 -13.75
C LEU A 156 8.11 8.77 -13.58
N ALA A 157 8.55 9.27 -12.43
CA ALA A 157 8.59 10.70 -12.19
C ALA A 157 9.53 11.45 -13.15
N ILE A 158 10.70 10.87 -13.40
CA ILE A 158 11.66 11.37 -14.37
C ILE A 158 11.04 11.37 -15.77
N ARG A 159 10.42 10.25 -16.19
CA ARG A 159 9.75 10.13 -17.50
C ARG A 159 8.66 11.17 -17.70
N ILE A 160 7.76 11.34 -16.70
CA ILE A 160 6.67 12.32 -16.74
C ILE A 160 7.20 13.75 -16.84
N ARG A 161 8.31 14.07 -16.16
CA ARG A 161 8.92 15.41 -16.25
C ARG A 161 9.53 15.64 -17.63
N GLN A 162 10.27 14.67 -18.17
CA GLN A 162 10.87 14.76 -19.51
C GLN A 162 9.82 14.85 -20.63
N SER A 163 8.70 14.14 -20.52
CA SER A 163 7.60 14.24 -21.48
C SER A 163 6.92 15.62 -21.45
N ASN A 164 6.86 16.24 -20.27
CA ASN A 164 6.28 17.57 -20.14
C ASN A 164 7.22 18.66 -20.65
N THR A 165 8.54 18.54 -20.44
CA THR A 165 9.51 19.53 -20.95
C THR A 165 9.64 19.48 -22.46
N SER A 166 9.69 18.28 -23.07
CA SER A 166 9.74 18.13 -24.52
C SER A 166 8.51 18.74 -25.24
N SER A 167 7.32 18.59 -24.66
CA SER A 167 6.10 19.24 -25.16
C SER A 167 6.15 20.77 -25.07
N LEU A 168 6.85 21.32 -24.07
CA LEU A 168 7.04 22.77 -23.90
C LEU A 168 8.11 23.32 -24.85
N ASP A 169 9.22 22.61 -25.04
CA ASP A 169 10.29 23.03 -25.97
C ASP A 169 9.81 23.00 -27.43
N ALA A 170 9.04 21.98 -27.83
CA ALA A 170 8.46 21.91 -29.17
C ALA A 170 7.54 23.10 -29.50
N ARG A 171 6.84 23.65 -28.49
CA ARG A 171 5.99 24.84 -28.66
C ARG A 171 6.79 26.12 -28.75
N ARG A 172 7.93 26.21 -28.06
CA ARG A 172 8.83 27.36 -28.11
C ARG A 172 9.55 27.45 -29.45
N SER A 173 9.96 26.32 -30.03
CA SER A 173 10.59 26.29 -31.36
C SER A 173 9.63 26.57 -32.52
N SER A 174 8.31 26.36 -32.35
CA SER A 174 7.30 26.66 -33.38
C SER A 174 6.86 28.13 -33.42
N GLY A 175 7.29 28.96 -32.47
CA GLY A 175 6.88 30.36 -32.35
C GLY A 175 7.81 31.38 -33.00
N ASP A 176 8.95 30.95 -33.58
CA ASP A 176 9.97 31.83 -34.14
C ASP A 176 10.04 31.67 -35.67
N SER A 177 9.00 32.15 -36.35
CA SER A 177 8.95 32.27 -37.81
C SER A 177 7.87 33.30 -38.19
N THR A 178 8.10 34.58 -37.89
CA THR A 178 7.41 35.69 -38.56
C THR A 178 8.21 36.97 -38.46
#